data_AF-A0A929NHU0-F1
#
_entry.id   AF-A0A929NHU0-F1
#
_cell.length_a   1.000
_cell.length_b   1.000
_cell.length_c   1.000
_cell.angle_alpha   90.00
_cell.angle_beta   90.00
_cell.angle_gamma   90.00
#
_symmetry.space_group_name_H-M   'P 1'
#
loop_
_entity.id
_entity.type
_entity.pdbx_description
1 polymer ?
#
loop_
_entity_poly.entity_id
_entity_poly.type
_entity_poly.pdbx_seq_one_letter_code
_entity_poly.pdbx_strand_id
1 'polypeptide(L)'
;MEIKMPLKIHGNYQVAIRLGDWETRVRCQRLLVKELSPEQRKKYYGDLDESEVPTHQVSFHDFGCRRNIEGKIKENTEDKLVVDVKGKEYEFSPFVPSR
;
A
#
# COMPACT_ATOMS: atom_id res chain seq x y z
N MET A 1 -3.61 -3.85 -12.85
CA MET A 1 -3.85 -2.37 -12.89
C MET A 1 -2.51 -1.64 -12.93
N GLU A 2 -2.37 -0.52 -13.65
CA GLU A 2 -1.14 0.29 -13.63
C GLU A 2 -1.15 1.30 -12.47
N ILE A 3 -0.04 1.43 -11.76
CA ILE A 3 0.11 2.39 -10.64
C ILE A 3 0.58 3.73 -11.22
N LYS A 4 -0.22 4.78 -11.01
CA LYS A 4 0.04 6.12 -11.55
C LYS A 4 1.12 6.89 -10.79
N MET A 5 1.20 6.66 -9.47
CA MET A 5 2.22 7.31 -8.65
C MET A 5 3.62 6.83 -9.06
N PRO A 6 4.59 7.73 -9.25
CA PRO A 6 5.93 7.34 -9.68
C PRO A 6 6.67 6.55 -8.58
N LEU A 7 6.83 5.24 -8.82
CA LEU A 7 7.57 4.31 -7.96
C LEU A 7 9.04 4.22 -8.39
N LYS A 8 9.93 4.86 -7.64
CA LYS A 8 11.39 4.86 -7.83
C LYS A 8 12.02 3.90 -6.81
N ILE A 9 12.95 3.07 -7.26
CA ILE A 9 13.68 2.10 -6.42
C ILE A 9 14.38 2.78 -5.23
N HIS A 10 14.96 3.96 -5.47
CA HIS A 10 15.61 4.80 -4.44
C HIS A 10 14.76 6.01 -4.02
N GLY A 11 13.43 5.92 -4.18
CA GLY A 11 12.50 6.97 -3.76
C GLY A 11 12.33 7.04 -2.25
N ASN A 12 12.15 8.26 -1.74
CA ASN A 12 11.67 8.51 -0.38
C ASN A 12 10.17 8.83 -0.47
N TYR A 13 9.40 8.14 0.35
CA TYR A 13 7.97 8.26 0.43
C TYR A 13 7.56 8.55 1.87
N GLN A 14 6.36 9.05 2.04
CA GLN A 14 5.67 8.98 3.31
C GLN A 14 4.52 7.97 3.19
N VAL A 15 4.22 7.31 4.30
CA VAL A 15 3.00 6.54 4.45
C VAL A 15 2.22 7.07 5.64
N ALA A 16 0.98 7.50 5.39
CA ALA A 16 0.00 7.80 6.42
C ALA A 16 -0.86 6.56 6.63
N ILE A 17 -0.92 6.08 7.87
CA ILE A 17 -1.66 4.89 8.25
C ILE A 17 -2.83 5.33 9.11
N ARG A 18 -4.05 5.03 8.68
CA ARG A 18 -5.30 5.44 9.35
C ARG A 18 -6.13 4.24 9.79
N LEU A 19 -6.71 4.32 10.97
CA LEU A 19 -7.67 3.34 11.51
C LEU A 19 -8.64 4.04 12.46
N GLY A 20 -9.87 4.28 12.01
CA GLY A 20 -10.83 5.10 12.76
C GLY A 20 -10.29 6.50 12.99
N ASP A 21 -10.25 6.94 14.25
CA ASP A 21 -9.72 8.26 14.65
C ASP A 21 -8.19 8.30 14.80
N TRP A 22 -7.52 7.15 14.66
CA TRP A 22 -6.07 7.05 14.81
C TRP A 22 -5.37 7.24 13.47
N GLU A 23 -4.37 8.13 13.44
CA GLU A 23 -3.47 8.34 12.31
C GLU A 23 -2.01 8.35 12.79
N THR A 24 -1.12 7.72 12.03
CA THR A 24 0.32 7.94 12.15
C THR A 24 0.95 8.16 10.78
N ARG A 25 2.06 8.91 10.74
CA ARG A 25 2.82 9.18 9.52
C ARG A 25 4.26 8.79 9.72
N VAL A 26 4.79 7.99 8.80
CA VAL A 26 6.19 7.56 8.82
C VAL A 26 6.80 7.71 7.44
N ARG A 27 8.12 7.88 7.40
CA ARG A 27 8.86 7.79 6.13
C ARG A 27 9.02 6.33 5.74
N CYS A 28 8.93 6.06 4.45
CA CYS A 28 9.22 4.74 3.91
C CYS A 28 10.04 4.82 2.61
N GLN A 29 10.68 3.71 2.29
CA GLN A 29 11.56 3.56 1.13
C GLN A 29 11.31 2.20 0.46
N ARG A 30 11.87 2.03 -0.75
CA ARG A 30 11.77 0.78 -1.53
C ARG A 30 10.31 0.33 -1.70
N LEU A 31 9.42 1.30 -1.98
CA LEU A 31 8.00 1.05 -2.18
C LEU A 31 7.79 0.25 -3.47
N LEU A 32 7.19 -0.92 -3.34
CA LEU A 32 6.84 -1.81 -4.43
C LEU A 32 5.37 -2.19 -4.30
N VAL A 33 4.66 -2.16 -5.42
CA VAL A 33 3.26 -2.57 -5.51
C VAL A 33 3.15 -3.66 -6.56
N LYS A 34 2.53 -4.78 -6.20
CA LYS A 34 2.36 -5.93 -7.08
C LYS A 34 0.92 -6.41 -7.01
N GLU A 35 0.32 -6.65 -8.17
CA GLU A 35 -0.99 -7.31 -8.26
C GLU A 35 -0.85 -8.80 -7.88
N LEU A 36 -1.77 -9.30 -7.05
CA LEU A 36 -1.82 -10.71 -6.67
C LEU A 36 -2.35 -11.53 -7.85
N SER A 37 -1.69 -12.66 -8.14
CA SER A 37 -2.19 -13.55 -9.19
C SER A 37 -3.51 -14.20 -8.79
N PRO A 38 -4.36 -14.62 -9.76
CA PRO A 38 -5.59 -15.37 -9.46
C PRO A 38 -5.33 -16.63 -8.62
N GLU A 39 -4.20 -17.31 -8.87
CA GLU A 39 -3.78 -18.48 -8.10
C GLU A 39 -3.47 -18.13 -6.65
N GLN A 40 -2.76 -17.03 -6.39
CA GLN A 40 -2.48 -16.55 -5.04
C GLN A 40 -3.78 -16.17 -4.31
N ARG A 41 -4.68 -15.44 -5.00
CA ARG A 41 -5.97 -15.04 -4.45
C ARG A 41 -6.81 -16.26 -4.06
N LYS A 42 -6.91 -17.26 -4.94
CA LYS A 42 -7.63 -18.51 -4.64
C LYS A 42 -6.98 -19.32 -3.52
N LYS A 43 -5.65 -19.42 -3.50
CA LYS A 43 -4.90 -20.23 -2.53
C LYS A 43 -4.98 -19.70 -1.10
N TYR A 44 -4.88 -18.37 -0.93
CA TYR A 44 -4.79 -17.76 0.40
C TYR A 44 -6.10 -17.14 0.88
N TYR A 45 -7.03 -16.85 -0.03
CA TYR A 45 -8.26 -16.11 0.26
C TYR A 45 -9.51 -16.74 -0.37
N GLY A 46 -9.46 -17.99 -0.81
CA GLY A 46 -10.57 -18.66 -1.50
C GLY A 46 -11.85 -18.83 -0.68
N ASP A 47 -11.74 -18.78 0.65
CA ASP A 47 -12.85 -18.91 1.58
C ASP A 47 -13.46 -17.56 2.03
N LEU A 48 -12.86 -16.44 1.60
CA LEU A 48 -13.36 -15.10 1.92
C LEU A 48 -14.34 -14.61 0.85
N ASP A 49 -15.25 -13.73 1.26
CA ASP A 49 -16.08 -12.98 0.33
C ASP A 49 -15.21 -12.17 -0.64
N GLU A 50 -15.64 -12.05 -1.90
CA GLU A 50 -14.91 -11.32 -2.93
C GLU A 50 -14.66 -9.85 -2.54
N SER A 51 -15.55 -9.27 -1.72
CA SER A 51 -15.42 -7.94 -1.14
C SER A 51 -14.26 -7.82 -0.14
N GLU A 52 -13.77 -8.92 0.41
CA GLU A 52 -12.65 -8.96 1.38
C GLU A 52 -11.34 -9.46 0.78
N VAL A 53 -11.39 -10.16 -0.37
CA VAL A 53 -10.19 -10.68 -1.03
C VAL A 53 -9.27 -9.55 -1.49
N PRO A 54 -8.01 -9.46 -1.00
CA PRO A 54 -7.08 -8.44 -1.44
C PRO A 54 -6.72 -8.62 -2.92
N THR A 55 -6.34 -7.51 -3.56
CA THR A 55 -5.98 -7.49 -4.98
C THR A 55 -4.51 -7.20 -5.20
N HIS A 56 -3.87 -6.50 -4.26
CA HIS A 56 -2.49 -6.06 -4.39
C HIS A 56 -1.71 -6.33 -3.11
N GLN A 57 -0.44 -6.70 -3.27
CA GLN A 57 0.55 -6.68 -2.22
C GLN A 57 1.38 -5.39 -2.35
N VAL A 58 1.55 -4.68 -1.24
CA VAL A 58 2.49 -3.57 -1.13
C VAL A 58 3.62 -3.95 -0.19
N SER A 59 4.85 -3.74 -0.64
CA SER A 59 6.06 -3.92 0.15
C SER A 59 6.79 -2.60 0.29
N PHE A 60 7.22 -2.25 1.50
CA PHE A 60 7.98 -1.04 1.77
C PHE A 60 8.88 -1.23 2.99
N HIS A 61 9.83 -0.33 3.20
CA HIS A 61 10.68 -0.31 4.38
C HIS A 61 10.37 0.90 5.25
N ASP A 62 10.03 0.69 6.52
CA ASP A 62 9.89 1.73 7.55
C ASP A 62 10.96 1.54 8.64
N PHE A 63 11.73 2.58 8.97
CA PHE A 63 12.80 2.50 10.00
C PHE A 63 13.77 1.30 9.85
N GLY A 64 14.04 0.88 8.61
CA GLY A 64 14.89 -0.29 8.32
C GLY A 64 14.19 -1.64 8.37
N CYS A 65 12.95 -1.71 8.86
CA CYS A 65 12.12 -2.92 8.84
C CYS A 65 11.35 -3.03 7.52
N ARG A 66 11.39 -4.20 6.90
CA ARG A 66 10.54 -4.49 5.73
C ARG A 66 9.12 -4.83 6.19
N ARG A 67 8.14 -4.18 5.58
CA ARG A 67 6.70 -4.44 5.73
C ARG A 67 6.14 -4.99 4.43
N ASN A 68 5.24 -5.95 4.54
CA ASN A 68 4.40 -6.42 3.45
C ASN A 68 2.95 -6.33 3.92
N ILE A 69 2.10 -5.70 3.13
CA ILE A 69 0.66 -5.61 3.36
C ILE A 69 -0.07 -6.07 2.11
N GLU A 70 -1.24 -6.66 2.28
CA GLU A 70 -2.10 -7.09 1.18
C GLU A 70 -3.47 -6.46 1.34
N GLY A 71 -3.96 -5.83 0.28
CA GLY A 71 -5.15 -5.00 0.35
C GLY A 71 -5.76 -4.67 -1.01
N LYS A 72 -6.74 -3.78 -0.99
CA LYS A 72 -7.41 -3.26 -2.19
C LYS A 72 -7.01 -1.82 -2.42
N ILE A 73 -6.75 -1.46 -3.68
CA ILE A 73 -6.47 -0.07 -4.02
C ILE A 73 -7.79 0.70 -3.99
N LYS A 74 -7.86 1.71 -3.12
CA LYS A 74 -8.99 2.65 -3.03
C LYS A 74 -8.79 3.86 -3.94
N GLU A 75 -7.55 4.34 -4.03
CA GLU A 75 -7.22 5.53 -4.81
C GLU A 75 -5.86 5.36 -5.49
N ASN A 76 -5.77 5.74 -6.76
CA ASN A 76 -4.57 5.65 -7.59
C ASN A 76 -4.45 6.90 -8.45
N THR A 77 -3.64 7.84 -7.97
CA THR A 77 -3.35 9.13 -8.62
C THR A 77 -1.85 9.29 -8.81
N GLU A 78 -1.43 10.33 -9.51
CA GLU A 78 0.00 10.64 -9.66
C GLU A 78 0.63 11.08 -8.32
N ASP A 79 -0.16 11.71 -7.44
CA ASP A 79 0.30 12.25 -6.17
C ASP A 79 0.28 11.23 -5.03
N LYS A 80 -0.67 10.29 -5.06
CA LYS A 80 -0.85 9.31 -3.98
C LYS A 80 -1.48 8.00 -4.42
N LEU A 81 -1.19 6.98 -3.63
CA LEU A 81 -1.77 5.64 -3.69
C LEU A 81 -2.37 5.29 -2.34
N VAL A 82 -3.66 4.95 -2.30
CA VAL A 82 -4.34 4.52 -1.06
C VAL A 82 -4.69 3.04 -1.16
N VAL A 83 -4.27 2.27 -0.15
CA VAL A 83 -4.55 0.84 -0.04
C VAL A 83 -5.33 0.56 1.25
N ASP A 84 -6.50 -0.06 1.10
CA ASP A 84 -7.29 -0.56 2.21
C ASP A 84 -6.88 -1.98 2.58
N VAL A 85 -6.58 -2.18 3.85
CA VAL A 85 -6.25 -3.46 4.46
C VAL A 85 -7.27 -3.72 5.55
N LYS A 86 -8.43 -4.26 5.17
CA LYS A 86 -9.53 -4.61 6.09
C LYS A 86 -9.96 -3.42 6.97
N GLY A 87 -10.22 -2.27 6.35
CA GLY A 87 -10.62 -1.04 7.04
C GLY A 87 -9.46 -0.21 7.63
N LYS A 88 -8.21 -0.70 7.52
CA LYS A 88 -7.01 0.07 7.81
C LYS A 88 -6.44 0.65 6.52
N GLU A 89 -6.35 1.97 6.43
CA GLU A 89 -5.88 2.63 5.22
C GLU A 89 -4.38 2.94 5.29
N TYR A 90 -3.69 2.68 4.18
CA TYR A 90 -2.31 3.06 3.95
C TYR A 90 -2.26 4.00 2.74
N GLU A 91 -2.04 5.28 2.99
CA GLU A 91 -1.84 6.29 1.96
C GLU A 91 -0.35 6.52 1.76
N PHE A 92 0.15 6.21 0.57
CA PHE A 92 1.52 6.47 0.16
C PHE A 92 1.57 7.71 -0.72
N SER A 93 2.55 8.56 -0.50
CA SER A 93 2.87 9.69 -1.39
C SER A 93 4.37 9.94 -1.45
N PRO A 94 4.89 10.60 -2.50
CA PRO A 94 6.27 11.07 -2.51
C PRO A 94 6.56 11.94 -1.28
N PHE A 95 7.73 11.76 -0.68
CA PHE A 95 8.16 12.63 0.42
C PHE A 95 8.71 13.94 -0.16
N VAL A 96 8.10 15.05 0.21
CA VAL A 96 8.59 16.40 -0.09
C VAL A 96 9.04 17.04 1.23
N PRO A 97 10.33 17.39 1.39
CA PRO A 97 10.81 18.08 2.59
C PRO A 97 10.06 19.40 2.78
N SER A 98 9.58 19.67 4.00
CA SER A 98 9.14 21.01 4.38
C SER A 98 10.35 21.95 4.31
N ARG A 99 10.20 23.08 3.62
CA ARG A 99 11.18 24.18 3.65
C ARG A 99 11.26 24.81 5.04
#